data_AF-A0A7K0PX90-F1
#
_entry.id   AF-A0A7K0PX90-F1
#
_cell.length_a   1.000
_cell.length_b   1.000
_cell.length_c   1.000
_cell.angle_alpha   90.00
_cell.angle_beta   90.00
_cell.angle_gamma   90.00
#
_symmetry.space_group_name_H-M   'P 1'
#
loop_
_entity.id
_entity.type
_entity.pdbx_description
1 polymer ?
#
loop_
_entity_poly.entity_id
_entity_poly.type
_entity_poly.pdbx_seq_one_letter_code
_entity_poly.pdbx_strand_id
1 'polypeptide(L)'
;MTDPQPPRDRPLPELPVEPPSAAAAFGDRLPAARRFVELLATDGVVRGLIGPREVPRLWERHVLNSVAVAEAVPHGARVVDVGSGAGLPGIPLALARPDLAMTLVEPMARR
;
A
#
# COMPACT_ATOMS: atom_id res chain seq x y z
N MET A 1 1.51 33.91 18.90
CA MET A 1 1.75 32.47 19.09
C MET A 1 1.83 31.87 17.71
N THR A 2 3.05 31.77 17.17
CA THR A 2 3.31 31.43 15.76
C THR A 2 3.20 29.92 15.60
N ASP A 3 2.35 29.46 14.70
CA ASP A 3 2.20 28.04 14.36
C ASP A 3 3.54 27.51 13.80
N PRO A 4 4.11 26.42 14.32
CA PRO A 4 5.38 25.90 13.83
C PRO A 4 5.21 25.42 12.38
N GLN A 5 5.88 26.10 11.46
CA GLN A 5 6.04 25.66 10.08
C GLN A 5 6.80 24.32 10.07
N PRO A 6 6.29 23.26 9.42
CA PRO A 6 7.03 22.02 9.28
C PRO A 6 8.34 22.29 8.51
N PRO A 7 9.44 21.60 8.85
CA PRO A 7 10.73 21.80 8.21
C PRO A 7 10.61 21.49 6.70
N ARG A 8 10.88 22.50 5.86
CA ARG A 8 10.67 22.47 4.40
C ARG A 8 11.72 21.67 3.61
N ASP A 9 12.72 21.11 4.29
CA ASP A 9 13.93 20.57 3.64
C ASP A 9 14.20 19.09 3.91
N ARG A 10 13.21 18.30 4.36
CA ARG A 10 13.41 16.84 4.38
C ARG A 10 13.35 16.35 2.92
N PRO A 11 14.41 15.70 2.39
CA PRO A 11 14.36 15.13 1.05
C PRO A 11 13.13 14.23 0.97
N LEU A 12 12.35 14.35 -0.12
CA LEU A 12 11.32 13.36 -0.40
C LEU A 12 12.01 11.99 -0.39
N PRO A 13 11.48 11.00 0.35
CA PRO A 13 12.06 9.68 0.35
C PRO A 13 12.14 9.19 -1.09
N GLU A 14 13.32 8.68 -1.46
CA GLU A 14 13.52 8.09 -2.78
C GLU A 14 12.49 6.96 -2.96
N LEU A 15 11.70 7.06 -4.03
CA LEU A 15 10.65 6.09 -4.30
C LEU A 15 11.29 4.72 -4.57
N PRO A 16 10.69 3.63 -4.08
CA PRO A 16 11.21 2.30 -4.35
C PRO A 16 11.14 1.98 -5.84
N VAL A 17 12.18 1.30 -6.31
CA VAL A 17 12.27 0.82 -7.69
C VAL A 17 11.19 -0.23 -7.93
N GLU A 18 10.40 -0.03 -8.99
CA GLU A 18 9.40 -1.01 -9.41
C GLU A 18 10.06 -2.26 -9.99
N PRO A 19 9.73 -3.46 -9.49
CA PRO A 19 10.21 -4.70 -10.06
C PRO A 19 9.40 -5.08 -11.31
N PRO A 20 10.00 -5.78 -12.30
CA PRO A 20 9.29 -6.23 -13.51
C PRO A 20 8.04 -7.08 -13.23
N SER A 21 8.00 -7.80 -12.11
CA SER A 21 6.86 -8.62 -11.69
C SER A 21 5.61 -7.81 -11.32
N ALA A 22 5.74 -6.51 -11.06
CA ALA A 22 4.59 -5.64 -10.78
C ALA A 22 3.63 -5.56 -11.98
N ALA A 23 4.16 -5.49 -13.20
CA ALA A 23 3.32 -5.46 -14.39
C ALA A 23 2.49 -6.74 -14.55
N ALA A 24 3.08 -7.91 -14.23
CA ALA A 24 2.38 -9.19 -14.27
C ALA A 24 1.29 -9.28 -13.19
N ALA A 25 1.53 -8.73 -12.00
CA ALA A 25 0.59 -8.78 -10.88
C ALA A 25 -0.60 -7.83 -11.04
N PHE A 26 -0.38 -6.63 -11.62
CA PHE A 26 -1.39 -5.57 -11.63
C PHE A 26 -1.97 -5.25 -13.03
N GLY A 27 -1.33 -5.70 -14.11
CA GLY A 27 -1.78 -5.45 -15.48
C GLY A 27 -2.11 -3.97 -15.72
N ASP A 28 -3.31 -3.70 -16.23
CA ASP A 28 -3.80 -2.34 -16.52
C ASP A 28 -3.93 -1.45 -15.27
N ARG A 29 -3.93 -2.04 -14.07
CA ARG A 29 -4.00 -1.32 -12.79
C ARG A 29 -2.63 -0.98 -12.21
N LEU A 30 -1.53 -1.30 -12.91
CA LEU A 30 -0.17 -0.94 -12.50
C LEU A 30 -0.01 0.57 -12.17
N PRO A 31 -0.58 1.53 -12.93
CA PRO A 31 -0.52 2.94 -12.54
C PRO A 31 -1.14 3.25 -11.17
N ALA A 32 -2.23 2.56 -10.81
CA ALA A 32 -2.84 2.70 -9.50
C ALA A 32 -1.98 2.06 -8.39
N ALA A 33 -1.33 0.92 -8.67
CA ALA A 33 -0.39 0.31 -7.74
C ALA A 33 0.84 1.20 -7.48
N ARG A 34 1.40 1.84 -8.52
CA ARG A 34 2.45 2.86 -8.38
C ARG A 34 2.01 4.01 -7.48
N ARG A 35 0.82 4.54 -7.73
CA ARG A 35 0.26 5.61 -6.90
C ARG A 35 0.09 5.20 -5.45
N PHE A 36 -0.34 3.97 -5.20
CA PHE A 36 -0.43 3.44 -3.85
C PHE A 36 0.94 3.32 -3.17
N VAL A 37 1.96 2.84 -3.88
CA VAL A 37 3.35 2.79 -3.39
C VAL A 37 3.88 4.18 -3.06
N GLU A 38 3.62 5.19 -3.90
CA GLU A 38 3.98 6.58 -3.61
C GLU A 38 3.35 7.08 -2.32
N LEU A 39 2.05 6.83 -2.11
CA LEU A 39 1.34 7.22 -0.88
C LEU A 39 1.95 6.52 0.35
N LEU A 40 2.30 5.23 0.24
CA LEU A 40 2.97 4.49 1.32
C LEU A 40 4.38 5.04 1.62
N ALA A 41 5.15 5.35 0.58
CA ALA A 41 6.51 5.88 0.69
C ALA A 41 6.54 7.31 1.26
N THR A 42 5.46 8.07 1.10
CA THR A 42 5.34 9.47 1.54
C THR A 42 4.47 9.60 2.78
N ASP A 43 3.16 9.75 2.61
CA ASP A 43 2.18 9.92 3.69
C ASP A 43 2.21 8.76 4.69
N GLY A 44 2.41 7.53 4.20
CA GLY A 44 2.54 6.33 5.03
C GLY A 44 3.70 6.43 6.01
N VAL A 45 4.83 7.01 5.59
CA VAL A 45 5.98 7.25 6.48
C VAL A 45 5.69 8.37 7.47
N VAL A 46 5.12 9.49 7.01
CA VAL A 46 4.78 10.65 7.86
C VAL A 46 3.80 10.26 8.97
N ARG A 47 2.85 9.39 8.66
CA ARG A 47 1.80 8.92 9.59
C ARG A 47 2.23 7.70 10.41
N GLY A 48 3.44 7.18 10.22
CA GLY A 48 3.95 6.02 10.94
C GLY A 48 3.31 4.68 10.55
N LEU A 49 2.67 4.62 9.38
CA LEU A 49 2.07 3.40 8.82
C LEU A 49 3.12 2.50 8.16
N ILE A 50 4.19 3.10 7.64
CA ILE A 50 5.33 2.41 7.02
C ILE A 50 6.62 2.97 7.64
N GLY A 51 7.53 2.08 8.04
CA GLY A 51 8.84 2.48 8.53
C GLY A 51 9.71 3.04 7.40
N PRO A 52 10.54 4.09 7.62
CA PRO A 52 11.43 4.62 6.59
C PRO A 52 12.37 3.56 5.97
N ARG A 53 12.79 2.57 6.77
CA ARG A 53 13.63 1.44 6.33
C ARG A 53 12.90 0.44 5.43
N GLU A 54 11.57 0.44 5.46
CA GLU A 54 10.74 -0.42 4.63
C GLU A 54 10.51 0.19 3.24
N VAL A 55 10.65 1.51 3.09
CA VAL A 55 10.39 2.22 1.83
C VAL A 55 11.09 1.57 0.63
N PRO A 56 12.42 1.31 0.65
CA PRO A 56 13.12 0.73 -0.49
C PRO A 56 12.64 -0.68 -0.87
N ARG A 57 11.90 -1.35 0.02
CA ARG A 57 11.45 -2.74 -0.11
C ARG A 57 9.94 -2.84 -0.28
N LEU A 58 9.22 -1.72 -0.39
CA LEU A 58 7.76 -1.67 -0.44
C LEU A 58 7.16 -2.58 -1.50
N TRP A 59 7.73 -2.57 -2.71
CA TRP A 59 7.24 -3.42 -3.78
C TRP A 59 7.29 -4.90 -3.43
N GLU A 60 8.47 -5.41 -3.06
CA GLU A 60 8.67 -6.84 -2.84
C GLU A 60 8.07 -7.32 -1.52
N ARG A 61 8.31 -6.60 -0.42
CA ARG A 61 7.94 -7.04 0.93
C ARG A 61 6.47 -6.80 1.27
N HIS A 62 5.86 -5.78 0.69
CA HIS A 62 4.51 -5.35 1.06
C HIS A 62 3.54 -5.52 -0.10
N VAL A 63 3.78 -4.87 -1.24
CA VAL A 63 2.80 -4.80 -2.34
C VAL A 63 2.64 -6.11 -3.09
N LEU A 64 3.73 -6.70 -3.58
CA LEU A 64 3.70 -7.99 -4.29
C LEU A 64 3.36 -9.15 -3.36
N ASN A 65 3.91 -9.13 -2.14
CA ASN A 65 3.59 -10.14 -1.13
C ASN A 65 2.09 -10.13 -0.77
N SER A 66 1.44 -8.96 -0.77
CA SER A 66 -0.01 -8.84 -0.55
C SER A 66 -0.84 -9.55 -1.62
N VAL A 67 -0.32 -9.67 -2.85
CA VAL A 67 -1.01 -10.34 -3.96
C VAL A 67 -0.79 -11.85 -3.96
N ALA A 68 0.20 -12.36 -3.22
CA ALA A 68 0.52 -13.79 -3.20
C ALA A 68 -0.66 -14.66 -2.71
N VAL A 69 -1.57 -14.09 -1.90
CA VAL A 69 -2.78 -14.80 -1.41
C VAL A 69 -3.87 -14.89 -2.49
N ALA A 70 -3.77 -14.16 -3.60
CA ALA A 70 -4.84 -14.06 -4.61
C ALA A 70 -5.28 -15.42 -5.18
N GLU A 71 -4.35 -16.36 -5.37
CA GLU A 71 -4.65 -17.69 -5.91
C GLU A 71 -5.50 -18.55 -4.95
N ALA A 72 -5.44 -18.28 -3.66
CA ALA A 72 -6.24 -18.98 -2.64
C ALA A 72 -7.65 -18.38 -2.50
N VAL A 73 -7.93 -17.22 -3.11
CA VAL A 73 -9.21 -16.52 -3.01
C VAL A 73 -10.11 -16.89 -4.19
N PRO A 74 -11.31 -17.46 -3.95
CA PRO A 74 -12.25 -17.80 -5.02
C PRO A 74 -12.61 -16.59 -5.90
N HIS A 75 -12.91 -16.86 -7.17
CA HIS A 75 -13.38 -15.83 -8.09
C HIS A 75 -14.67 -15.17 -7.59
N GLY A 76 -14.76 -13.84 -7.66
CA GLY A 76 -15.94 -13.08 -7.25
C GLY A 76 -16.23 -13.10 -5.75
N ALA A 77 -15.27 -13.50 -4.92
CA ALA A 77 -15.48 -13.60 -3.48
C ALA A 77 -15.62 -12.22 -2.81
N ARG A 78 -16.34 -12.21 -1.69
CA ARG A 78 -16.31 -11.11 -0.72
C ARG A 78 -15.22 -11.40 0.30
N VAL A 79 -14.29 -10.47 0.48
CA VAL A 79 -13.13 -10.65 1.34
C VAL A 79 -13.08 -9.50 2.33
N VAL A 80 -12.79 -9.82 3.58
CA VAL A 80 -12.58 -8.83 4.65
C VAL A 80 -11.13 -8.86 5.05
N ASP A 81 -10.46 -7.70 4.98
CA ASP A 81 -9.11 -7.48 5.49
C ASP A 81 -9.21 -6.84 6.88
N VAL A 82 -8.85 -7.60 7.92
CA VAL A 82 -8.97 -7.17 9.33
C VAL A 82 -7.60 -6.75 9.85
N GLY A 83 -7.49 -5.51 10.31
CA GLY A 83 -6.21 -4.90 10.67
C GLY A 83 -5.46 -4.36 9.46
N SER A 84 -6.19 -3.85 8.47
CA SER A 84 -5.63 -3.43 7.19
C SER A 84 -4.58 -2.30 7.30
N GLY A 85 -4.55 -1.55 8.42
CA GLY A 85 -3.53 -0.53 8.69
C GLY A 85 -3.37 0.48 7.56
N ALA A 86 -2.27 0.37 6.81
CA ALA A 86 -1.96 1.20 5.63
C ALA A 86 -2.78 0.83 4.38
N GLY A 87 -3.73 -0.10 4.49
CA GLY A 87 -4.45 -0.74 3.39
C GLY A 87 -3.77 -2.01 2.85
N LEU A 88 -2.94 -2.67 3.64
CA LEU A 88 -2.23 -3.89 3.26
C LEU A 88 -2.79 -5.10 4.05
N PRO A 89 -3.04 -6.25 3.42
CA PRO A 89 -2.89 -6.55 1.99
C PRO A 89 -4.07 -6.11 1.10
N GLY A 90 -5.13 -5.53 1.68
CA GLY A 90 -6.41 -5.34 0.99
C GLY A 90 -6.39 -4.51 -0.29
N ILE A 91 -5.68 -3.37 -0.31
CA ILE A 91 -5.63 -2.49 -1.48
C ILE A 91 -4.86 -3.14 -2.65
N PRO A 92 -3.63 -3.67 -2.46
CA PRO A 92 -2.97 -4.41 -3.53
C PRO A 92 -3.81 -5.56 -4.08
N LEU A 93 -4.46 -6.32 -3.19
CA LEU A 93 -5.31 -7.43 -3.62
C LEU A 93 -6.51 -6.94 -4.44
N ALA A 94 -7.17 -5.85 -4.02
CA ALA A 94 -8.27 -5.23 -4.77
C ALA A 94 -7.84 -4.73 -6.16
N LEU A 95 -6.62 -4.19 -6.26
CA LEU A 95 -6.07 -3.70 -7.54
C LEU A 95 -5.76 -4.84 -8.50
N ALA A 96 -5.16 -5.92 -8.01
CA ALA A 96 -4.81 -7.09 -8.81
C ALA A 96 -6.01 -7.98 -9.16
N ARG A 97 -7.02 -8.01 -8.29
CA ARG A 97 -8.23 -8.85 -8.43
C ARG A 97 -9.48 -7.98 -8.36
N PRO A 98 -9.79 -7.22 -9.42
CA PRO A 98 -10.95 -6.33 -9.46
C PRO A 98 -12.30 -7.06 -9.42
N ASP A 99 -12.31 -8.40 -9.54
CA ASP A 99 -13.49 -9.23 -9.33
C ASP A 99 -13.87 -9.37 -7.85
N LEU A 100 -12.96 -9.08 -6.92
CA LEU A 100 -13.20 -9.21 -5.49
C LEU A 100 -13.94 -8.00 -4.92
N ALA A 101 -14.91 -8.28 -4.06
CA ALA A 101 -15.53 -7.27 -3.22
C ALA A 101 -14.77 -7.20 -1.88
N MET A 102 -13.88 -6.22 -1.77
CA MET A 102 -12.99 -6.04 -0.63
C MET A 102 -13.60 -5.08 0.41
N THR A 103 -13.62 -5.51 1.68
CA THR A 103 -13.92 -4.64 2.83
C THR A 103 -12.68 -4.55 3.71
N LEU A 104 -12.21 -3.34 3.98
CA LEU A 104 -11.05 -3.10 4.84
C LEU A 104 -11.53 -2.62 6.21
N VAL A 105 -11.11 -3.32 7.26
CA VAL A 105 -11.48 -3.06 8.64
C VAL A 105 -10.22 -2.70 9.41
N GLU A 106 -10.14 -1.47 9.89
CA GLU A 106 -9.06 -0.98 10.75
C GLU A 106 -9.67 -0.20 11.91
N PRO A 107 -9.28 -0.47 13.17
CA PRO A 107 -9.69 0.36 14.29
C PRO A 107 -9.32 1.82 14.05
N MET A 108 -10.25 2.75 14.30
CA MET A 108 -9.89 4.15 14.45
C MET A 108 -8.92 4.27 15.62
N ALA A 109 -7.67 4.63 15.34
CA ALA A 109 -6.71 4.99 16.37
C ALA A 109 -7.30 6.14 17.19
N ARG A 110 -7.78 5.86 18.41
CA ARG A 110 -8.13 6.88 19.39
C ARG A 110 -6.83 7.50 19.89
N ARG A 111 -6.62 8.78 19.60
CA ARG A 111 -5.73 9.67 20.34
C ARG A 111 -6.50 10.92 20.69
#